data_AF-A0A5C3NVK9-F1
#
_entry.id   AF-A0A5C3NVK9-F1
#
_cell.length_a   1.000
_cell.length_b   1.000
_cell.length_c   1.000
_cell.angle_alpha   90.00
_cell.angle_beta   90.00
_cell.angle_gamma   90.00
#
_symmetry.space_group_name_H-M   'P 1'
#
loop_
_entity.id
_entity.type
_entity.pdbx_description
1 polymer ?
#
loop_
_entity_poly.entity_id
_entity_poly.type
_entity_poly.pdbx_seq_one_letter_code
_entity_poly.pdbx_strand_id
1 'polypeptide(L)'
;MDTDDTPTREPPNGFPTVHRDDPDTVIRGMARDWVREIWRDRPGTSVLINVFNYRYTEDDAHNRRVADTLRRAIELASGETAFDVVPPEPEEGQQPRTRDMPTTWAIRGLTQQGAARTLARTTWSFAAISFAVMPRSAAIPSWLFMLEGFLNDNERNIRSALMRVFDEPEMRNWMGRMVAANPDFAGRNVDDAVLDVLRSLRIETMQLSNGNYVTNVFMRPPTRDPREWRRWVNALRSRRYRSFANGTGRVRYIAPCTGCGGVSHPAHLCPFPRIRGWNG
;
A
#
# COMPACT_ATOMS: atom_id res chain seq x y z
N MET A 1 13.67 6.13 24.73
CA MET A 1 14.04 6.86 23.52
C MET A 1 14.69 8.14 24.01
N ASP A 2 16.00 8.27 23.79
CA ASP A 2 16.77 9.45 24.19
C ASP A 2 16.41 10.63 23.31
N THR A 3 16.63 11.85 23.81
CA THR A 3 16.40 13.10 23.05
C THR A 3 17.28 13.21 21.80
N ASP A 4 18.34 12.40 21.71
CA ASP A 4 19.26 12.33 20.57
C ASP A 4 19.04 11.11 19.66
N ASP A 5 17.92 10.37 19.81
CA ASP A 5 17.63 9.24 18.92
C ASP A 5 17.43 9.74 17.47
N THR A 6 18.31 9.28 16.58
CA THR A 6 18.29 9.68 15.17
C THR A 6 17.68 8.57 14.33
N PRO A 7 16.70 8.87 13.45
CA PRO A 7 16.10 7.85 12.62
C PRO A 7 17.13 7.32 11.61
N THR A 8 16.99 6.05 11.23
CA THR A 8 17.74 5.42 10.14
C THR A 8 17.83 6.35 8.95
N ARG A 9 19.04 6.56 8.42
CA ARG A 9 19.25 7.41 7.26
C ARG A 9 18.50 6.86 6.06
N GLU A 10 17.90 7.74 5.28
CA GLU A 10 17.22 7.36 4.06
C GLU A 10 18.24 6.72 3.07
N PRO A 11 17.93 5.56 2.49
CA PRO A 11 18.77 4.97 1.44
C PRO A 11 18.89 5.89 0.23
N PRO A 12 19.95 5.79 -0.60
CA PRO A 12 20.12 6.65 -1.79
C PRO A 12 18.94 6.65 -2.77
N ASN A 13 18.20 5.53 -2.84
CA ASN A 13 17.04 5.36 -3.72
C ASN A 13 15.69 5.54 -2.99
N GLY A 14 15.72 6.11 -1.77
CA GLY A 14 14.56 6.18 -0.89
C GLY A 14 14.23 4.85 -0.20
N PHE A 15 13.27 4.89 0.71
CA PHE A 15 12.73 3.68 1.33
C PHE A 15 11.89 2.85 0.33
N PRO A 16 11.85 1.51 0.49
CA PRO A 16 10.97 0.66 -0.31
C PRO A 16 9.51 1.11 -0.24
N THR A 17 8.81 1.09 -1.37
CA THR A 17 7.39 1.44 -1.42
C THR A 17 6.52 0.32 -0.87
N VAL A 18 5.63 0.65 0.07
CA VAL A 18 4.61 -0.27 0.60
C VAL A 18 3.39 -0.24 -0.31
N HIS A 19 3.26 -1.25 -1.17
CA HIS A 19 2.11 -1.38 -2.08
C HIS A 19 0.88 -1.95 -1.35
N ARG A 20 -0.31 -1.45 -1.67
CA ARG A 20 -1.60 -1.87 -1.12
C ARG A 20 -2.45 -2.55 -2.18
N ASP A 21 -3.30 -3.47 -1.73
CA ASP A 21 -4.22 -4.23 -2.57
C ASP A 21 -5.57 -3.55 -2.81
N ASP A 22 -5.88 -2.51 -2.03
CA ASP A 22 -7.13 -1.77 -2.08
C ASP A 22 -6.93 -0.30 -1.63
N PRO A 23 -7.69 0.68 -2.17
CA PRO A 23 -7.65 2.07 -1.72
C PRO A 23 -7.90 2.26 -0.22
N ASP A 24 -8.73 1.40 0.38
CA ASP A 24 -9.15 1.49 1.78
C ASP A 24 -8.36 0.54 2.69
N THR A 25 -7.26 -0.08 2.21
CA THR A 25 -6.44 -1.01 3.03
C THR A 25 -5.98 -0.38 4.36
N VAL A 26 -5.73 0.94 4.39
CA VAL A 26 -5.29 1.68 5.59
C VAL A 26 -6.38 1.89 6.65
N ILE A 27 -7.64 1.64 6.32
CA ILE A 27 -8.77 1.73 7.26
C ILE A 27 -9.53 0.41 7.35
N ARG A 28 -8.93 -0.68 6.85
CA ARG A 28 -9.55 -2.00 6.86
C ARG A 28 -9.80 -2.45 8.30
N GLY A 29 -11.03 -2.90 8.56
CA GLY A 29 -11.45 -3.38 9.87
C GLY A 29 -11.64 -2.29 10.92
N MET A 30 -11.40 -1.03 10.58
CA MET A 30 -11.52 0.09 11.50
C MET A 30 -12.98 0.44 11.76
N ALA A 31 -13.30 0.82 12.99
CA ALA A 31 -14.63 1.31 13.38
C ALA A 31 -15.03 2.53 12.55
N ARG A 32 -16.31 2.60 12.15
CA ARG A 32 -16.83 3.70 11.34
C ARG A 32 -16.67 5.06 12.00
N ASP A 33 -16.87 5.15 13.31
CA ASP A 33 -16.76 6.42 14.01
C ASP A 33 -15.31 6.87 14.16
N TRP A 34 -14.38 5.93 14.34
CA TRP A 34 -12.94 6.22 14.22
C TRP A 34 -12.61 6.85 12.87
N VAL A 35 -13.03 6.23 11.76
CA VAL A 35 -12.77 6.75 10.40
C VAL A 35 -13.43 8.12 10.22
N ARG A 36 -14.67 8.29 10.69
CA ARG A 36 -15.39 9.56 10.61
C ARG A 36 -14.66 10.68 11.35
N GLU A 37 -14.20 10.41 12.56
CA GLU A 37 -13.49 11.39 13.39
C GLU A 37 -12.16 11.81 12.75
N ILE A 38 -11.35 10.86 12.30
CA ILE A 38 -10.11 11.17 11.58
C ILE A 38 -10.39 11.98 10.30
N TRP A 39 -11.47 11.68 9.57
CA TRP A 39 -11.80 12.38 8.32
C TRP A 39 -12.40 13.77 8.52
N ARG A 40 -12.92 14.09 9.70
CA ARG A 40 -13.41 15.43 10.08
C ARG A 40 -12.27 16.41 10.32
N ASP A 41 -11.06 15.93 10.62
CA ASP A 41 -9.90 16.79 10.82
C ASP A 41 -9.59 17.62 9.57
N ARG A 42 -9.09 18.83 9.79
CA ARG A 42 -8.70 19.74 8.70
C ARG A 42 -7.70 19.03 7.76
N PRO A 43 -7.80 19.21 6.43
CA PRO A 43 -6.82 18.62 5.52
C PRO A 43 -5.39 19.03 5.89
N GLY A 44 -4.50 18.04 5.95
CA GLY A 44 -3.10 18.22 6.29
C GLY A 44 -2.81 18.36 7.79
N THR A 45 -3.74 18.09 8.70
CA THR A 45 -3.46 18.12 10.16
C THR A 45 -3.40 16.74 10.81
N SER A 46 -3.56 15.68 10.00
CA SER A 46 -3.59 14.30 10.48
C SER A 46 -2.86 13.38 9.53
N VAL A 47 -2.15 12.40 10.08
CA VAL A 47 -1.41 11.37 9.33
C VAL A 47 -1.77 9.98 9.83
N LEU A 48 -1.68 9.00 8.94
CA LEU A 48 -1.90 7.59 9.25
C LEU A 48 -0.55 6.87 9.38
N ILE A 49 -0.45 5.95 10.32
CA ILE A 49 0.78 5.24 10.66
C ILE A 49 0.55 3.73 10.64
N ASN A 50 1.42 3.02 9.92
CA ASN A 50 1.52 1.57 10.02
C ASN A 50 2.83 1.21 10.72
N VAL A 51 2.73 0.73 11.95
CA VAL A 51 3.88 0.25 12.73
C VAL A 51 4.34 -1.08 12.16
N PHE A 52 5.64 -1.20 11.93
CA PHE A 52 6.22 -2.44 11.40
C PHE A 52 6.03 -3.58 12.40
N ASN A 53 5.57 -4.73 11.89
CA ASN A 53 5.30 -5.95 12.66
C ASN A 53 4.24 -5.79 13.77
N TYR A 54 3.45 -4.71 13.74
CA TYR A 54 2.32 -4.57 14.65
C TYR A 54 1.17 -5.48 14.24
N ARG A 55 0.57 -6.12 15.24
CA ARG A 55 -0.68 -6.88 15.10
C ARG A 55 -1.67 -6.29 16.08
N TYR A 56 -2.93 -6.23 15.67
CA TYR A 56 -4.00 -5.83 16.56
C TYR A 56 -3.97 -6.65 17.85
N THR A 57 -4.15 -5.97 18.98
CA THR A 57 -4.22 -6.55 20.32
C THR A 57 -5.08 -5.68 21.22
N GLU A 58 -5.78 -6.32 22.16
CA GLU A 58 -6.55 -5.66 23.24
C GLU A 58 -5.70 -5.47 24.51
N ASP A 59 -4.40 -5.81 24.46
CA ASP A 59 -3.47 -5.54 25.56
C ASP A 59 -3.18 -4.03 25.68
N ASP A 60 -3.88 -3.37 26.59
CA ASP A 60 -3.73 -1.95 26.92
C ASP A 60 -2.29 -1.57 27.29
N ALA A 61 -1.55 -2.44 27.98
CA ALA A 61 -0.17 -2.14 28.36
C ALA A 61 0.74 -2.15 27.14
N HIS A 62 0.52 -3.06 26.19
CA HIS A 62 1.21 -3.05 24.90
C HIS A 62 0.86 -1.81 24.09
N ASN A 63 -0.43 -1.51 23.91
CA ASN A 63 -0.89 -0.36 23.13
C ASN A 63 -0.41 0.97 23.73
N ARG A 64 -0.38 1.12 25.07
CA ARG A 64 0.19 2.29 25.73
C ARG A 64 1.68 2.48 25.40
N ARG A 65 2.48 1.41 25.44
CA ARG A 65 3.92 1.48 25.08
C ARG A 65 4.12 1.87 23.62
N VAL A 66 3.30 1.34 22.71
CA VAL A 66 3.35 1.74 21.29
C VAL A 66 2.97 3.21 21.14
N ALA A 67 1.88 3.66 21.79
CA ALA A 67 1.43 5.05 21.74
C ALA A 67 2.48 6.03 22.27
N ASP A 68 3.10 5.76 23.42
CA ASP A 68 4.15 6.59 24.02
C ASP A 68 5.42 6.66 23.15
N THR A 69 5.71 5.57 22.43
CA THR A 69 6.86 5.51 21.53
C THR A 69 6.58 6.23 20.21
N LEU A 70 5.38 6.08 19.66
CA LEU A 70 4.91 6.86 18.51
C LEU A 70 4.88 8.35 18.83
N ARG A 71 4.40 8.75 20.01
CA ARG A 71 4.39 10.15 20.44
C ARG A 71 5.79 10.75 20.35
N ARG A 72 6.78 10.13 21.02
CA ARG A 72 8.17 10.62 20.98
C ARG A 72 8.76 10.65 19.57
N ALA A 73 8.50 9.62 18.77
CA ALA A 73 8.98 9.58 17.39
C ALA A 73 8.37 10.69 16.52
N ILE A 74 7.09 11.00 16.72
CA ILE A 74 6.39 12.07 16.00
C ILE A 74 6.79 13.44 16.52
N GLU A 75 7.09 13.60 17.81
CA GLU A 75 7.68 14.84 18.34
C GLU A 75 8.99 15.17 17.64
N LEU A 76 9.87 14.19 17.44
CA LEU A 76 11.12 14.39 16.69
C LEU A 76 10.90 14.62 15.20
N ALA A 77 9.97 13.88 14.58
CA ALA A 77 9.70 13.98 13.15
C ALA A 77 8.99 15.31 12.77
N SER A 78 8.06 15.74 13.60
CA SER A 78 7.22 16.91 13.37
C SER A 78 7.72 18.17 14.05
N GLY A 79 8.52 18.09 15.12
CA GLY A 79 8.89 19.23 15.96
C GLY A 79 7.74 19.80 16.80
N GLU A 80 6.64 19.05 16.96
CA GLU A 80 5.44 19.47 17.68
C GLU A 80 5.15 18.52 18.84
N THR A 81 4.43 18.97 19.86
CA THR A 81 4.04 18.14 21.03
C THR A 81 2.52 18.12 21.27
N ALA A 82 1.81 19.12 20.74
CA ALA A 82 0.37 19.28 20.90
C ALA A 82 -0.41 18.50 19.82
N PHE A 83 -0.42 17.18 19.95
CA PHE A 83 -1.17 16.26 19.09
C PHE A 83 -1.62 15.01 19.86
N ASP A 84 -2.55 14.26 19.29
CA ASP A 84 -3.06 13.01 19.84
C ASP A 84 -2.56 11.80 19.04
N VAL A 85 -2.25 10.72 19.76
CA VAL A 85 -1.94 9.40 19.19
C VAL A 85 -3.16 8.52 19.38
N VAL A 86 -3.79 8.12 18.27
CA VAL A 86 -5.06 7.39 18.28
C VAL A 86 -4.81 5.93 17.88
N PRO A 87 -5.16 4.96 18.75
CA PRO A 87 -4.96 3.55 18.48
C PRO A 87 -5.93 3.00 17.42
N PRO A 88 -5.61 1.85 16.80
CA PRO A 88 -6.56 1.13 15.95
C PRO A 88 -7.74 0.62 16.78
N GLU A 89 -8.95 0.72 16.23
CA GLU A 89 -10.18 0.34 16.92
C GLU A 89 -11.08 -0.45 15.96
N PRO A 90 -11.46 -1.71 16.29
CA PRO A 90 -12.35 -2.50 15.46
C PRO A 90 -13.81 -2.09 15.65
N GLU A 91 -14.66 -2.39 14.66
CA GLU A 91 -16.10 -2.21 14.81
C GLU A 91 -16.67 -3.18 15.87
N GLU A 92 -17.42 -2.65 16.84
CA GLU A 92 -18.08 -3.47 17.87
C GLU A 92 -19.01 -4.52 17.27
N GLY A 93 -19.04 -5.70 17.88
CA GLY A 93 -19.94 -6.79 17.49
C GLY A 93 -19.57 -7.48 16.17
N GLN A 94 -18.54 -7.02 15.45
CA GLN A 94 -17.96 -7.74 14.34
C GLN A 94 -16.79 -8.60 14.83
N GLN A 95 -16.67 -9.82 14.30
CA GLN A 95 -15.45 -10.62 14.43
C GLN A 95 -14.77 -10.69 13.05
N PRO A 96 -13.97 -9.66 12.68
CA PRO A 96 -13.19 -9.72 11.45
C PRO A 96 -12.29 -10.94 11.48
N ARG A 97 -11.91 -11.43 10.30
CA ARG A 97 -10.80 -12.38 10.21
C ARG A 97 -9.56 -11.70 10.75
N THR A 98 -8.64 -12.45 11.36
CA THR A 98 -7.39 -11.89 11.94
C THR A 98 -6.62 -11.00 10.95
N ARG A 99 -6.63 -11.32 9.65
CA ARG A 99 -5.97 -10.54 8.59
C ARG A 99 -6.64 -9.20 8.27
N ASP A 100 -7.90 -9.05 8.67
CA ASP A 100 -8.76 -7.90 8.42
C ASP A 100 -8.92 -7.04 9.69
N MET A 101 -8.23 -7.39 10.79
CA MET A 101 -8.17 -6.59 12.01
C MET A 101 -7.40 -5.28 11.77
N PRO A 102 -7.80 -4.16 12.39
CA PRO A 102 -7.19 -2.87 12.16
C PRO A 102 -5.79 -2.79 12.79
N THR A 103 -4.82 -2.29 12.01
CA THR A 103 -3.43 -2.12 12.46
C THR A 103 -2.92 -0.70 12.31
N THR A 104 -3.71 0.20 11.73
CA THR A 104 -3.34 1.58 11.44
C THR A 104 -3.61 2.48 12.63
N TRP A 105 -2.58 3.20 13.06
CA TRP A 105 -2.66 4.27 14.05
C TRP A 105 -2.91 5.60 13.34
N ALA A 106 -3.45 6.59 14.06
CA ALA A 106 -3.54 7.95 13.55
C ALA A 106 -2.86 8.95 14.48
N ILE A 107 -2.29 10.00 13.89
CA ILE A 107 -1.86 11.19 14.60
C ILE A 107 -2.80 12.32 14.21
N ARG A 108 -3.40 12.99 15.19
CA ARG A 108 -4.35 14.08 14.99
C ARG A 108 -3.87 15.36 15.65
N GLY A 109 -4.22 16.51 15.08
CA GLY A 109 -3.97 17.81 15.69
C GLY A 109 -2.60 18.43 15.36
N LEU A 110 -1.85 17.85 14.43
CA LEU A 110 -0.63 18.48 13.92
C LEU A 110 -0.97 19.77 13.17
N THR A 111 -0.04 20.72 13.14
CA THR A 111 -0.13 21.79 12.15
C THR A 111 0.08 21.23 10.74
N GLN A 112 -0.33 21.98 9.70
CA GLN A 112 -0.05 21.60 8.32
C GLN A 112 1.46 21.45 8.05
N GLN A 113 2.28 22.24 8.73
CA GLN A 113 3.73 22.16 8.61
C GLN A 113 4.28 20.92 9.32
N GLY A 114 3.77 20.59 10.51
CA GLY A 114 4.12 19.38 11.25
C GLY A 114 3.80 18.11 10.47
N ALA A 115 2.58 18.02 9.94
CA ALA A 115 2.19 16.90 9.10
C ALA A 115 3.05 16.81 7.82
N ALA A 116 3.34 17.94 7.17
CA ALA A 116 4.21 17.96 5.99
C ALA A 116 5.64 17.49 6.31
N ARG A 117 6.21 17.90 7.46
CA ARG A 117 7.53 17.42 7.93
C ARG A 117 7.51 15.91 8.17
N THR A 118 6.49 15.40 8.86
CA THR A 118 6.34 13.96 9.10
C THR A 118 6.19 13.17 7.80
N LEU A 119 5.43 13.70 6.84
CA LEU A 119 5.17 13.09 5.53
C LEU A 119 6.32 13.27 4.52
N ALA A 120 7.29 14.14 4.81
CA ALA A 120 8.47 14.32 3.95
C ALA A 120 9.27 13.02 3.79
N ARG A 121 9.11 12.09 4.73
CA ARG A 121 9.62 10.73 4.67
C ARG A 121 8.45 9.74 4.77
N THR A 122 8.46 8.74 3.88
CA THR A 122 7.43 7.69 3.89
C THR A 122 7.65 6.67 5.00
N THR A 123 8.87 6.57 5.54
CA THR A 123 9.26 5.62 6.59
C THR A 123 10.20 6.26 7.61
N TRP A 124 9.94 5.94 8.87
CA TRP A 124 10.75 6.30 10.02
C TRP A 124 11.16 5.03 10.75
N SER A 125 12.42 4.95 11.17
CA SER A 125 12.95 3.82 11.93
C SER A 125 13.88 4.37 13.00
N PHE A 126 13.37 4.45 14.21
CA PHE A 126 14.08 4.83 15.42
C PHE A 126 14.47 3.58 16.21
N ALA A 127 15.37 3.69 17.17
CA ALA A 127 15.84 2.52 17.92
C ALA A 127 14.69 1.73 18.59
N ALA A 128 13.60 2.43 18.97
CA ALA A 128 12.46 1.84 19.65
C ALA A 128 11.26 1.49 18.74
N ILE A 129 11.17 2.06 17.54
CA ILE A 129 10.01 1.86 16.66
C ILE A 129 10.32 2.15 15.19
N SER A 130 9.79 1.29 14.32
CA SER A 130 9.80 1.49 12.87
C SER A 130 8.38 1.57 12.34
N PHE A 131 8.10 2.54 11.47
CA PHE A 131 6.76 2.74 10.93
C PHE A 131 6.76 3.46 9.58
N ALA A 132 5.73 3.16 8.78
CA ALA A 132 5.42 3.91 7.57
C ALA A 132 4.37 4.99 7.88
N VAL A 133 4.53 6.17 7.28
CA VAL A 133 3.60 7.29 7.40
C VAL A 133 2.90 7.53 6.07
N MET A 134 1.61 7.81 6.14
CA MET A 134 0.74 7.93 4.97
C MET A 134 -0.18 9.14 5.15
N PRO A 135 -0.48 9.90 4.09
CA PRO A 135 -1.46 10.95 4.18
C PRO A 135 -2.85 10.35 4.44
N ARG A 136 -3.72 11.13 5.07
CA ARG A 136 -5.17 10.84 5.20
C ARG A 136 -5.87 11.00 3.85
N SER A 137 -5.57 10.12 2.89
CA SER A 137 -6.17 10.12 1.56
C SER A 137 -6.34 8.70 1.03
N ALA A 138 -7.50 8.42 0.43
CA ALA A 138 -7.73 7.20 -0.34
C ALA A 138 -7.10 7.34 -1.73
N ALA A 139 -5.83 6.99 -1.86
CA ALA A 139 -5.15 6.92 -3.14
C ALA A 139 -5.40 5.55 -3.78
N ILE A 140 -5.78 5.53 -5.07
CA ILE A 140 -5.94 4.28 -5.80
C ILE A 140 -4.56 3.67 -6.06
N PRO A 141 -4.31 2.41 -5.62
CA PRO A 141 -3.00 1.81 -5.76
C PRO A 141 -2.72 1.43 -7.22
N SER A 142 -1.45 1.53 -7.60
CA SER A 142 -0.98 1.08 -8.91
C SER A 142 -0.74 -0.44 -8.97
N TRP A 143 -0.56 -1.09 -7.82
CA TRP A 143 -0.45 -2.55 -7.77
C TRP A 143 -1.80 -3.19 -8.04
N LEU A 144 -1.85 -4.08 -9.02
CA LEU A 144 -3.09 -4.76 -9.42
C LEU A 144 -3.17 -6.13 -8.76
N PHE A 145 -2.12 -6.95 -8.92
CA PHE A 145 -2.04 -8.32 -8.41
C PHE A 145 -0.62 -8.88 -8.55
N MET A 146 -0.41 -10.04 -7.95
CA MET A 146 0.79 -10.87 -8.12
C MET A 146 0.41 -12.17 -8.84
N LEU A 147 1.19 -12.58 -9.83
CA LEU A 147 1.03 -13.82 -10.57
C LEU A 147 2.02 -14.88 -10.09
N GLU A 148 1.61 -16.14 -10.12
CA GLU A 148 2.46 -17.32 -9.99
C GLU A 148 2.17 -18.32 -11.12
N GLY A 149 3.07 -19.29 -11.33
CA GLY A 149 2.90 -20.35 -12.33
C GLY A 149 3.56 -20.12 -13.68
N PHE A 150 4.29 -19.01 -13.85
CA PHE A 150 5.27 -18.89 -14.93
C PHE A 150 6.52 -19.72 -14.62
N LEU A 151 7.15 -20.29 -15.65
CA LEU A 151 8.29 -21.20 -15.52
C LEU A 151 9.63 -20.47 -15.33
N ASN A 152 9.73 -19.24 -15.83
CA ASN A 152 10.88 -18.36 -15.68
C ASN A 152 10.47 -16.88 -15.68
N ASP A 153 11.43 -15.99 -15.47
CA ASP A 153 11.28 -14.54 -15.37
C ASP A 153 11.34 -13.80 -16.72
N ASN A 154 11.18 -14.49 -17.87
CA ASN A 154 11.24 -13.87 -19.19
C ASN A 154 10.17 -12.77 -19.34
N GLU A 155 10.61 -11.52 -19.18
CA GLU A 155 9.74 -10.34 -19.12
C GLU A 155 8.89 -10.20 -20.38
N ARG A 156 9.49 -10.47 -21.56
CA ARG A 156 8.79 -10.36 -22.84
C ARG A 156 7.59 -11.31 -22.90
N ASN A 157 7.78 -12.57 -22.50
CA ASN A 157 6.73 -13.58 -22.52
C ASN A 157 5.61 -13.27 -21.52
N ILE A 158 5.98 -12.79 -20.32
CA ILE A 158 5.04 -12.41 -19.27
C ILE A 158 4.22 -11.18 -19.69
N ARG A 159 4.90 -10.12 -20.17
CA ARG A 159 4.27 -8.90 -20.67
C ARG A 159 3.32 -9.21 -21.83
N SER A 160 3.72 -10.09 -22.76
CA SER A 160 2.86 -10.53 -23.86
C SER A 160 1.61 -11.29 -23.39
N ALA A 161 1.71 -12.05 -22.30
CA ALA A 161 0.56 -12.73 -21.70
C ALA A 161 -0.42 -11.76 -21.00
N LEU A 162 0.12 -10.73 -20.34
CA LEU A 162 -0.67 -9.65 -19.76
C LEU A 162 -1.37 -8.83 -20.84
N MET A 163 -0.62 -8.37 -21.85
CA MET A 163 -1.16 -7.56 -22.93
C MET A 163 -2.28 -8.26 -23.69
N ARG A 164 -2.20 -9.58 -23.91
CA ARG A 164 -3.30 -10.33 -24.52
C ARG A 164 -4.63 -10.22 -23.78
N VAL A 165 -4.61 -10.07 -22.45
CA VAL A 165 -5.82 -9.85 -21.64
C VAL A 165 -6.22 -8.37 -21.67
N PHE A 166 -5.26 -7.46 -21.52
CA PHE A 166 -5.53 -6.02 -21.57
C PHE A 166 -6.04 -5.54 -22.93
N ASP A 167 -5.63 -6.20 -24.01
CA ASP A 167 -6.01 -5.90 -25.38
C ASP A 167 -7.34 -6.55 -25.81
N GLU A 168 -7.96 -7.36 -24.95
CA GLU A 168 -9.29 -7.89 -25.22
C GLU A 168 -10.28 -6.73 -25.44
N PRO A 169 -11.16 -6.78 -26.45
CA PRO A 169 -12.07 -5.67 -26.78
C PRO A 169 -12.92 -5.22 -25.58
N GLU A 170 -13.39 -6.16 -24.77
CA GLU A 170 -14.15 -5.86 -23.54
C GLU A 170 -13.30 -5.05 -22.54
N MET A 171 -12.05 -5.46 -22.33
CA MET A 171 -11.13 -4.81 -21.41
C MET A 171 -10.74 -3.41 -21.90
N ARG A 172 -10.45 -3.27 -23.19
CA ARG A 172 -10.17 -1.96 -23.83
C ARG A 172 -11.36 -1.01 -23.72
N ASN A 173 -12.57 -1.49 -24.01
CA ASN A 173 -13.79 -0.69 -23.87
C ASN A 173 -14.03 -0.27 -22.41
N TRP A 174 -13.75 -1.16 -21.44
CA TRP A 174 -13.86 -0.82 -20.02
C TRP A 174 -12.84 0.24 -19.62
N MET A 175 -11.57 0.10 -20.01
CA MET A 175 -10.55 1.14 -19.79
C MET A 175 -10.94 2.46 -20.46
N GLY A 176 -11.50 2.43 -21.67
CA GLY A 176 -12.01 3.60 -22.38
C GLY A 176 -13.05 4.38 -21.58
N ARG A 177 -14.05 3.68 -21.01
CA ARG A 177 -15.05 4.32 -20.11
C ARG A 177 -14.41 4.93 -18.87
N MET A 178 -13.44 4.23 -18.26
CA MET A 178 -12.75 4.71 -17.07
C MET A 178 -11.93 5.97 -17.34
N VAL A 179 -11.14 6.00 -18.41
CA VAL A 179 -10.31 7.18 -18.74
C VAL A 179 -11.18 8.36 -19.18
N ALA A 180 -12.27 8.12 -19.91
CA ALA A 180 -13.21 9.17 -20.32
C ALA A 180 -13.89 9.86 -19.13
N ALA A 181 -14.15 9.11 -18.06
CA ALA A 181 -14.73 9.64 -16.82
C ALA A 181 -13.69 10.21 -15.84
N ASN A 182 -12.39 10.07 -16.12
CA ASN A 182 -11.33 10.43 -15.20
C ASN A 182 -10.76 11.84 -15.52
N PRO A 183 -10.83 12.80 -14.57
CA PRO A 183 -10.33 14.15 -14.77
C PRO A 183 -8.85 14.24 -15.19
N ASP A 184 -8.02 13.25 -14.84
CA ASP A 184 -6.59 13.23 -15.23
C ASP A 184 -6.35 13.07 -16.73
N PHE A 185 -7.39 12.67 -17.48
CA PHE A 185 -7.35 12.53 -18.94
C PHE A 185 -8.31 13.50 -19.64
N ALA A 186 -8.82 14.51 -18.92
CA ALA A 186 -9.71 15.51 -19.49
C ALA A 186 -9.07 16.20 -20.72
N GLY A 187 -9.83 16.32 -21.81
CA GLY A 187 -9.37 16.92 -23.07
C GLY A 187 -8.47 16.03 -23.92
N ARG A 188 -8.15 14.81 -23.48
CA ARG A 188 -7.37 13.84 -24.27
C ARG A 188 -8.29 12.96 -25.12
N ASN A 189 -7.78 12.50 -26.26
CA ASN A 189 -8.42 11.42 -27.00
C ASN A 189 -8.43 10.15 -26.12
N VAL A 190 -9.57 9.43 -26.10
CA VAL A 190 -9.77 8.25 -25.26
C VAL A 190 -8.79 7.14 -25.60
N ASP A 191 -8.55 6.88 -26.89
CA ASP A 191 -7.64 5.81 -27.32
C ASP A 191 -6.20 6.12 -26.91
N ASP A 192 -5.76 7.36 -27.07
CA ASP A 192 -4.44 7.80 -26.62
C ASP A 192 -4.29 7.70 -25.10
N ALA A 193 -5.34 8.04 -24.34
CA ALA A 193 -5.34 7.91 -22.88
C ALA A 193 -5.29 6.44 -22.44
N VAL A 194 -6.03 5.54 -23.10
CA VAL A 194 -5.95 4.09 -22.85
C VAL A 194 -4.54 3.56 -23.18
N LEU A 195 -3.97 3.96 -24.32
CA LEU A 195 -2.62 3.55 -24.71
C LEU A 195 -1.57 4.00 -23.69
N ASP A 196 -1.68 5.21 -23.13
CA ASP A 196 -0.79 5.69 -22.09
C ASP A 196 -0.93 4.91 -20.77
N VAL A 197 -2.16 4.55 -20.39
CA VAL A 197 -2.39 3.66 -19.24
C VAL A 197 -1.73 2.30 -19.49
N LEU A 198 -1.90 1.71 -20.67
CA LEU A 198 -1.27 0.43 -21.02
C LEU A 198 0.26 0.50 -21.04
N ARG A 199 0.83 1.61 -21.54
CA ARG A 199 2.28 1.84 -21.53
C ARG A 199 2.86 1.96 -20.12
N SER A 200 2.03 2.35 -19.14
CA SER A 200 2.44 2.36 -17.72
C SER A 200 2.54 0.97 -17.09
N LEU A 201 2.20 -0.10 -17.82
CA LEU A 201 2.36 -1.48 -17.37
C LEU A 201 3.83 -1.73 -17.00
N ARG A 202 4.03 -2.03 -15.73
CA ARG A 202 5.32 -2.41 -15.14
C ARG A 202 5.17 -3.77 -14.46
N ILE A 203 6.14 -4.63 -14.66
CA ILE A 203 6.20 -5.94 -14.00
C ILE A 203 7.51 -6.08 -13.25
N GLU A 204 7.43 -6.72 -12.08
CA GLU A 204 8.59 -7.07 -11.28
C GLU A 204 8.49 -8.54 -10.92
N THR A 205 9.45 -9.34 -11.39
CA THR A 205 9.53 -10.77 -11.07
C THR A 205 10.55 -11.00 -9.97
N MET A 206 10.23 -11.89 -9.04
CA MET A 206 11.14 -12.39 -8.02
C MET A 206 11.06 -13.91 -7.97
N GLN A 207 12.19 -14.54 -7.65
CA GLN A 207 12.26 -15.97 -7.40
C GLN A 207 12.09 -16.24 -5.90
N LEU A 208 11.19 -17.15 -5.57
CA LEU A 208 11.00 -17.65 -4.22
C LEU A 208 12.07 -18.67 -3.86
N SER A 209 12.26 -18.95 -2.57
CA SER A 209 13.23 -19.95 -2.08
C SER A 209 12.99 -21.36 -2.61
N ASN A 210 11.76 -21.69 -3.00
CA ASN A 210 11.40 -22.97 -3.62
C ASN A 210 11.62 -22.99 -5.15
N GLY A 211 12.27 -21.98 -5.72
CA GLY A 211 12.57 -21.86 -7.14
C GLY A 211 11.43 -21.30 -8.01
N ASN A 212 10.21 -21.17 -7.47
CA ASN A 212 9.07 -20.63 -8.21
C ASN A 212 9.21 -19.13 -8.45
N TYR A 213 8.73 -18.68 -9.61
CA TYR A 213 8.67 -17.26 -9.95
C TYR A 213 7.32 -16.67 -9.57
N VAL A 214 7.35 -15.48 -8.95
CA VAL A 214 6.18 -14.64 -8.76
C VAL A 214 6.39 -13.28 -9.39
N THR A 215 5.38 -12.76 -10.07
CA THR A 215 5.45 -11.50 -10.81
C THR A 215 4.41 -10.53 -10.30
N ASN A 216 4.85 -9.40 -9.76
CA ASN A 216 3.97 -8.27 -9.47
C ASN A 216 3.60 -7.52 -10.75
N VAL A 217 2.34 -7.10 -10.82
CA VAL A 217 1.80 -6.35 -11.94
C VAL A 217 1.33 -5.00 -11.44
N PHE A 218 1.90 -3.94 -12.02
CA PHE A 218 1.58 -2.56 -11.71
C PHE A 218 1.10 -1.82 -12.96
N MET A 219 0.17 -0.90 -12.77
CA MET A 219 -0.32 -0.02 -13.82
C MET A 219 -0.82 1.29 -13.20
N ARG A 220 -0.69 2.40 -13.91
CA ARG A 220 -1.37 3.64 -13.56
C ARG A 220 -2.89 3.38 -13.57
N PRO A 221 -3.62 3.72 -12.50
CA PRO A 221 -5.06 3.53 -12.49
C PRO A 221 -5.75 4.34 -13.62
N PRO A 222 -6.63 3.72 -14.43
CA PRO A 222 -7.38 4.43 -15.46
C PRO A 222 -8.51 5.30 -14.88
N THR A 223 -8.89 5.09 -13.63
CA THR A 223 -9.97 5.81 -12.93
C THR A 223 -9.51 6.36 -11.59
N ARG A 224 -10.24 7.35 -11.07
CA ARG A 224 -10.17 7.85 -9.69
C ARG A 224 -11.32 7.35 -8.80
N ASP A 225 -12.25 6.56 -9.36
CA ASP A 225 -13.34 5.93 -8.59
C ASP A 225 -12.87 4.60 -7.99
N PRO A 226 -12.77 4.50 -6.63
CA PRO A 226 -12.38 3.26 -5.96
C PRO A 226 -13.30 2.07 -6.26
N ARG A 227 -14.61 2.31 -6.46
CA ARG A 227 -15.58 1.24 -6.74
C ARG A 227 -15.36 0.66 -8.12
N GLU A 228 -15.18 1.53 -9.12
CA GLU A 228 -14.91 1.09 -10.49
C GLU A 228 -13.54 0.41 -10.61
N TRP A 229 -12.51 0.95 -9.95
CA TRP A 229 -11.20 0.31 -9.89
C TRP A 229 -11.28 -1.10 -9.29
N ARG A 230 -12.01 -1.28 -8.18
CA ARG A 230 -12.19 -2.62 -7.56
C ARG A 230 -12.85 -3.60 -8.51
N ARG A 231 -13.92 -3.18 -9.21
CA ARG A 231 -14.60 -4.05 -10.19
C ARG A 231 -13.64 -4.48 -11.29
N TRP A 232 -12.92 -3.53 -11.86
CA TRP A 232 -11.95 -3.78 -12.93
C TRP A 232 -10.80 -4.68 -12.47
N VAL A 233 -10.17 -4.38 -11.34
CA VAL A 233 -9.08 -5.20 -10.79
C VAL A 233 -9.56 -6.58 -10.38
N ASN A 234 -10.77 -6.74 -9.83
CA ASN A 234 -11.33 -8.06 -9.54
C ASN A 234 -11.57 -8.88 -10.82
N ALA A 235 -12.01 -8.23 -11.90
CA ALA A 235 -12.14 -8.88 -13.21
C ALA A 235 -10.77 -9.34 -13.73
N LEU A 236 -9.72 -8.53 -13.59
CA LEU A 236 -8.35 -8.95 -13.94
C LEU A 236 -7.81 -10.06 -13.03
N ARG A 237 -8.14 -10.02 -11.73
CA ARG A 237 -7.71 -11.00 -10.73
C ARG A 237 -8.31 -12.39 -10.96
N SER A 238 -9.42 -12.50 -11.69
CA SER A 238 -10.05 -13.78 -12.05
C SER A 238 -9.48 -14.41 -13.33
N ARG A 239 -8.61 -13.70 -14.07
CA ARG A 239 -8.08 -14.16 -15.36
C ARG A 239 -6.93 -15.16 -15.19
N ARG A 240 -6.69 -15.91 -16.28
CA ARG A 240 -5.48 -16.72 -16.47
C ARG A 240 -4.61 -16.12 -17.57
N TYR A 241 -3.36 -15.84 -17.26
CA TYR A 241 -2.40 -15.22 -18.17
C TYR A 241 -1.55 -16.31 -18.82
N ARG A 242 -2.17 -17.03 -19.77
CA ARG A 242 -1.53 -18.15 -20.48
C ARG A 242 -0.37 -17.65 -21.31
N SER A 243 0.79 -18.29 -21.29
CA SER A 243 1.90 -18.08 -22.21
C SER A 243 2.33 -19.43 -22.76
N PHE A 244 2.33 -19.58 -24.10
CA PHE A 244 2.75 -20.83 -24.72
C PHE A 244 4.19 -21.19 -24.36
N ALA A 245 5.07 -20.18 -24.28
CA ALA A 245 6.49 -20.36 -24.04
C ALA A 245 6.91 -20.25 -22.56
N ASN A 246 6.01 -19.89 -21.63
CA ASN A 246 6.39 -19.65 -20.23
C ASN A 246 5.38 -20.19 -19.20
N GLY A 247 4.43 -21.05 -19.59
CA GLY A 247 3.41 -21.56 -18.69
C GLY A 247 2.26 -20.56 -18.48
N THR A 248 1.46 -20.75 -17.43
CA THR A 248 0.23 -19.95 -17.21
C THR A 248 0.29 -19.22 -15.88
N GLY A 249 0.37 -17.89 -15.94
CA GLY A 249 0.22 -17.03 -14.78
C GLY A 249 -1.19 -17.10 -14.19
N ARG A 250 -1.28 -17.34 -12.89
CA ARG A 250 -2.51 -17.30 -12.10
C ARG A 250 -2.32 -16.32 -10.97
N VAL A 251 -3.38 -15.64 -10.59
CA VAL A 251 -3.32 -14.66 -9.51
C VAL A 251 -3.15 -15.39 -8.19
N ARG A 252 -2.07 -15.05 -7.50
CA ARG A 252 -1.74 -15.59 -6.18
C ARG A 252 -2.68 -15.00 -5.14
N TYR A 253 -2.94 -15.77 -4.08
CA TYR A 253 -3.61 -15.25 -2.90
C TYR A 253 -2.88 -14.02 -2.34
N ILE A 254 -3.65 -12.96 -2.07
CA ILE A 254 -3.13 -11.70 -1.53
C ILE A 254 -2.93 -11.86 -0.03
N ALA A 255 -1.67 -11.94 0.38
CA ALA A 255 -1.26 -11.98 1.78
C ALA A 255 -0.42 -10.74 2.08
N PRO A 256 -0.90 -9.80 2.90
CA PRO A 256 -0.09 -8.69 3.38
C PRO A 256 1.14 -9.20 4.13
N CYS A 257 2.28 -8.54 3.92
CA CYS A 257 3.49 -8.78 4.69
C CYS A 257 3.22 -8.49 6.16
N THR A 258 3.50 -9.45 7.04
CA THR A 258 3.31 -9.29 8.49
C THR A 258 4.23 -8.23 9.11
N GLY A 259 5.28 -7.80 8.41
CA GLY A 259 6.16 -6.71 8.81
C GLY A 259 5.63 -5.35 8.33
N CYS A 260 5.80 -5.02 7.05
CA CYS A 260 5.49 -3.69 6.52
C CYS A 260 4.03 -3.50 6.08
N GLY A 261 3.20 -4.55 6.07
CA GLY A 261 1.81 -4.50 5.58
C GLY A 261 1.66 -4.48 4.05
N GLY A 262 2.77 -4.47 3.29
CA GLY A 262 2.74 -4.43 1.83
C GLY A 262 2.31 -5.75 1.18
N VAL A 263 1.73 -5.71 -0.02
CA VAL A 263 1.21 -6.90 -0.72
C VAL A 263 2.06 -7.34 -1.92
N SER A 264 3.14 -6.63 -2.23
CA SER A 264 4.01 -6.91 -3.39
C SER A 264 5.08 -7.96 -3.13
N HIS A 265 5.15 -8.56 -1.95
CA HIS A 265 6.12 -9.60 -1.64
C HIS A 265 5.62 -10.49 -0.49
N PRO A 266 6.07 -11.75 -0.42
CA PRO A 266 5.96 -12.56 0.79
C PRO A 266 6.73 -11.95 1.97
N ALA A 267 6.35 -12.31 3.21
CA ALA A 267 6.96 -11.75 4.41
C ALA A 267 8.48 -11.99 4.52
N HIS A 268 8.96 -13.18 4.15
CA HIS A 268 10.39 -13.52 4.17
C HIS A 268 11.23 -12.78 3.12
N LEU A 269 10.60 -12.08 2.17
CA LEU A 269 11.24 -11.22 1.17
C LEU A 269 11.02 -9.73 1.45
N CYS A 270 10.58 -9.38 2.66
CA CYS A 270 10.44 -7.98 3.05
C CYS A 270 11.77 -7.23 2.84
N PRO A 271 11.78 -6.10 2.13
CA PRO A 271 13.02 -5.37 1.84
C PRO A 271 13.51 -4.54 3.03
N PHE A 272 12.63 -4.17 3.96
CA PHE A 272 12.97 -3.29 5.09
C PHE A 272 14.06 -3.86 6.01
N PRO A 273 14.02 -5.14 6.43
CA PRO A 273 15.11 -5.74 7.21
C PRO A 273 16.49 -5.74 6.53
N ARG A 274 16.56 -5.49 5.22
CA ARG A 274 17.84 -5.40 4.47
C ARG A 274 18.41 -4.00 4.44
N ILE A 275 17.68 -3.00 4.95
CA ILE A 275 18.14 -1.62 5.02
C ILE A 275 19.17 -1.49 6.15
N ARG A 276 20.31 -0.88 5.84
CA ARG A 276 21.36 -0.63 6.84
C ARG A 276 20.82 0.28 7.95
N GLY A 277 20.93 -0.19 9.19
CA GLY A 277 20.47 0.56 10.37
C GLY A 277 18.96 0.50 10.60
N TRP A 278 18.26 -0.45 9.99
CA TRP A 278 16.85 -0.74 10.27
C TRP A 278 16.65 -1.29 11.68
N ASN A 279 15.64 -0.79 12.41
CA ASN A 279 15.46 -1.06 13.85
C ASN A 279 14.19 -1.85 14.22
N GLY A 280 13.44 -2.38 13.26
CA GLY A 280 12.29 -3.21 13.60
C GLY A 280 11.68 -3.88 12.41
#